data_AF-A0A2E2ESP9-F1
#
_entry.id   AF-A0A2E2ESP9-F1
#
_cell.length_a   1.000
_cell.length_b   1.000
_cell.length_c   1.000
_cell.angle_alpha   90.00
_cell.angle_beta   90.00
_cell.angle_gamma   90.00
#
_symmetry.space_group_name_H-M   'P 1'
#
loop_
_entity.id
_entity.type
_entity.pdbx_description
1 polymer ?
#
loop_
_entity_poly.entity_id
_entity_poly.type
_entity_poly.pdbx_seq_one_letter_code
_entity_poly.pdbx_strand_id
1 'polypeptide(L)'
;MVNGSFKKENDKGNKHSFVELGLGYYTKLGENFRFETFGGIGKGEYTFLEDNGPEDLTLNDVELTRYFIQPTIGFTTNVFDASFTPRFVFANIVENSTKDNGLFIEPIITGKFGFKYLKAITQFGLSIPLENSSNNFNNQPFLISFGLQFNISEIIKK
;
A
#
# COMPACT_ATOMS: atom_id res chain seq x y z
N MET A 1 1.64 8.43 2.29
CA MET A 1 0.54 7.48 2.50
C MET A 1 0.97 6.54 3.61
N VAL A 2 0.11 6.24 4.56
CA VAL A 2 0.38 5.26 5.62
C VAL A 2 -0.59 4.10 5.39
N ASN A 3 -0.04 2.93 5.13
CA ASN A 3 -0.81 1.73 4.85
C ASN A 3 -0.72 0.80 6.05
N GLY A 4 -1.84 0.19 6.42
CA GLY A 4 -1.90 -0.79 7.49
C GLY A 4 -2.81 -1.92 7.08
N SER A 5 -2.36 -3.16 7.22
CA SER A 5 -3.22 -4.32 7.05
C SER A 5 -3.35 -5.07 8.38
N PHE A 6 -4.58 -5.51 8.63
CA PHE A 6 -4.94 -6.22 9.85
C PHE A 6 -5.47 -7.60 9.46
N LYS A 7 -4.82 -8.67 9.95
CA LYS A 7 -5.40 -10.02 9.93
C LYS A 7 -6.07 -10.27 11.28
N LYS A 8 -7.35 -10.64 11.25
CA LYS A 8 -8.01 -11.23 12.42
C LYS A 8 -8.19 -12.72 12.15
N GLU A 9 -7.17 -13.50 12.46
CA GLU A 9 -7.29 -14.95 12.61
C GLU A 9 -7.41 -15.24 14.12
N ASN A 10 -8.38 -16.06 14.51
CA ASN A 10 -8.52 -16.52 15.90
C ASN A 10 -7.17 -17.11 16.34
N ASP A 11 -6.62 -16.60 17.44
CA ASP A 11 -5.45 -17.08 18.19
C ASP A 11 -4.00 -16.63 17.92
N LYS A 12 -3.72 -15.58 17.12
CA LYS A 12 -2.54 -14.68 17.33
C LYS A 12 -2.53 -13.59 16.25
N GLY A 13 -2.80 -12.35 16.66
CA GLY A 13 -3.00 -11.22 15.77
C GLY A 13 -1.70 -10.73 15.13
N ASN A 14 -1.47 -11.13 13.90
CA ASN A 14 -0.38 -10.66 13.06
C ASN A 14 -0.73 -9.28 12.44
N LYS A 15 0.03 -8.23 12.80
CA LYS A 15 -0.18 -6.85 12.30
C LYS A 15 0.94 -6.46 11.35
N HIS A 16 0.58 -6.00 10.15
CA HIS A 16 1.52 -5.43 9.18
C HIS A 16 1.23 -3.94 9.06
N SER A 17 2.26 -3.10 9.21
CA SER A 17 2.12 -1.67 8.92
C SER A 17 3.33 -1.15 8.17
N PHE A 18 3.07 -0.30 7.18
CA PHE A 18 4.11 0.28 6.35
C PHE A 18 3.77 1.71 5.97
N VAL A 19 4.80 2.55 5.88
CA VAL A 19 4.70 3.93 5.42
C VAL A 19 5.20 3.99 3.99
N GLU A 20 4.47 4.71 3.14
CA GLU A 20 4.76 4.83 1.71
C GLU A 20 4.82 6.27 1.27
N LEU A 21 5.80 6.55 0.42
CA LEU A 21 5.96 7.81 -0.27
C LEU A 21 5.89 7.55 -1.77
N GLY A 22 5.12 8.36 -2.48
CA GLY A 22 4.97 8.25 -3.92
C GLY A 22 4.86 9.60 -4.58
N LEU A 23 5.24 9.62 -5.85
CA LEU A 23 5.12 10.76 -6.76
C LEU A 23 4.49 10.26 -8.05
N GLY A 24 3.82 11.15 -8.76
CA GLY A 24 3.07 10.74 -9.93
C GLY A 24 2.67 11.87 -10.84
N TYR A 25 2.10 11.46 -11.95
CA TYR A 25 1.56 12.31 -12.98
C TYR A 25 0.05 12.06 -13.10
N TYR A 26 -0.70 13.11 -13.41
CA TYR A 26 -2.12 13.00 -13.70
C TYR A 26 -2.50 13.77 -14.96
N THR A 27 -3.48 13.25 -15.67
CA THR A 27 -4.12 13.92 -16.80
C THR A 27 -5.62 13.77 -16.73
N LYS A 28 -6.34 14.81 -17.18
CA LYS A 28 -7.79 14.78 -17.25
C LYS A 28 -8.21 14.00 -18.50
N LEU A 29 -9.19 13.12 -18.34
CA LEU A 29 -9.87 12.43 -19.42
C LEU A 29 -11.30 12.97 -19.48
N GLY A 30 -11.52 14.03 -20.28
CA GLY A 30 -12.81 14.73 -20.30
C GLY A 30 -13.07 15.53 -19.02
N GLU A 31 -14.35 15.74 -18.69
CA GLU A 31 -14.77 16.64 -17.61
C GLU A 31 -14.60 16.01 -16.22
N ASN A 32 -15.02 14.75 -16.07
CA ASN A 32 -15.09 14.09 -14.77
C ASN A 32 -14.19 12.86 -14.63
N PHE A 33 -13.46 12.44 -15.66
CA PHE A 33 -12.51 11.33 -15.52
C PHE A 33 -11.07 11.83 -15.46
N ARG A 34 -10.23 11.04 -14.81
CA ARG A 34 -8.81 11.29 -14.67
C ARG A 34 -8.05 9.98 -14.79
N PHE A 35 -6.94 10.05 -15.49
CA PHE A 35 -5.92 9.03 -15.44
C PHE A 35 -4.76 9.54 -14.60
N GLU A 36 -4.32 8.74 -13.64
CA GLU A 36 -3.20 9.06 -12.76
C GLU A 36 -2.24 7.86 -12.75
N THR A 37 -0.95 8.12 -12.77
CA THR A 37 0.06 7.07 -12.54
C THR A 37 0.99 7.57 -11.46
N PHE A 38 1.08 6.82 -10.37
CA PHE A 38 2.07 7.08 -9.33
C PHE A 38 3.06 5.92 -9.25
N GLY A 39 4.30 6.25 -8.90
CA GLY A 39 5.29 5.29 -8.44
C GLY A 39 5.79 5.69 -7.07
N GLY A 40 6.33 4.74 -6.31
CA GLY A 40 6.85 5.06 -4.99
C GLY A 40 7.57 3.92 -4.29
N ILE A 41 7.98 4.24 -3.07
CA ILE A 41 8.70 3.34 -2.16
C ILE A 41 7.96 3.31 -0.81
N GLY A 42 7.94 2.13 -0.20
CA GLY A 42 7.40 1.87 1.12
C GLY A 42 8.41 1.20 2.02
N LYS A 43 8.36 1.51 3.31
CA LYS A 43 9.05 0.78 4.37
C LYS A 43 8.06 0.35 5.43
N GLY A 44 8.16 -0.89 5.87
CA GLY A 44 7.34 -1.47 6.92
C GLY A 44 8.14 -2.38 7.81
N GLU A 45 7.58 -2.60 8.97
CA GLU A 45 8.06 -3.57 9.94
C GLU A 45 6.95 -4.58 10.17
N TYR A 46 7.38 -5.81 10.38
CA TYR A 46 6.50 -6.89 10.72
C TYR A 46 6.98 -7.52 12.03
N THR A 47 6.06 -7.73 12.97
CA THR A 47 6.33 -8.36 14.26
C THR A 47 5.51 -9.66 14.35
N PHE A 48 6.19 -10.81 14.37
CA PHE A 48 5.57 -12.11 14.71
C PHE A 48 5.69 -12.31 16.22
N LEU A 49 4.64 -12.81 16.86
CA LEU A 49 4.78 -13.50 18.14
C LEU A 49 4.87 -14.99 17.82
N GLU A 50 6.09 -15.50 17.77
CA GLU A 50 6.33 -16.94 17.68
C GLU A 50 6.27 -17.51 19.11
N ASP A 51 5.39 -18.49 19.33
CA ASP A 51 5.23 -19.16 20.62
C ASP A 51 6.00 -20.47 20.54
N ASN A 52 7.24 -20.45 21.02
CA ASN A 52 8.16 -21.59 20.99
C ASN A 52 8.07 -22.46 22.26
N GLY A 53 6.98 -22.37 23.03
CA GLY A 53 6.77 -23.11 24.26
C GLY A 53 6.87 -22.24 25.53
N PRO A 54 6.87 -22.84 26.73
CA PRO A 54 6.52 -22.15 27.98
C PRO A 54 7.41 -20.97 28.40
N GLU A 55 8.59 -20.78 27.80
CA GLU A 55 9.59 -19.83 28.31
C GLU A 55 10.25 -18.89 27.28
N ASP A 56 9.97 -18.93 25.97
CA ASP A 56 10.62 -18.00 25.03
C ASP A 56 9.67 -17.44 23.96
N LEU A 57 9.43 -16.14 24.02
CA LEU A 57 8.84 -15.32 22.96
C LEU A 57 10.00 -14.73 22.15
N THR A 58 10.27 -15.25 20.96
CA THR A 58 11.24 -14.65 20.05
C THR A 58 10.55 -13.61 19.17
N LEU A 59 10.95 -12.34 19.29
CA LEU A 59 10.55 -11.28 18.37
C LEU A 59 11.45 -11.35 17.15
N ASN A 60 10.92 -11.82 16.02
CA ASN A 60 11.59 -11.68 14.73
C ASN A 60 11.18 -10.34 14.11
N ASP A 61 12.14 -9.42 14.05
CA ASP A 61 11.98 -8.16 13.33
C ASP A 61 12.22 -8.40 11.84
N VAL A 62 11.15 -8.30 11.05
CA VAL A 62 11.23 -8.43 9.60
C VAL A 62 11.10 -7.06 8.96
N GLU A 63 12.15 -6.64 8.26
CA GLU A 63 12.14 -5.39 7.51
C GLU A 63 11.55 -5.60 6.12
N LEU A 64 10.54 -4.81 5.77
CA LEU A 64 9.86 -4.86 4.49
C LEU A 64 10.10 -3.57 3.71
N THR A 65 10.72 -3.67 2.53
CA THR A 65 10.84 -2.55 1.59
C THR A 65 10.03 -2.84 0.33
N ARG A 66 9.12 -1.94 -0.05
CA ARG A 66 8.22 -2.10 -1.19
C ARG A 66 8.50 -1.05 -2.25
N TYR A 67 8.51 -1.45 -3.51
CA TYR A 67 8.50 -0.55 -4.67
C TYR A 67 7.22 -0.77 -5.43
N PHE A 68 6.55 0.29 -5.87
CA PHE A 68 5.27 0.14 -6.53
C PHE A 68 5.08 1.07 -7.71
N ILE A 69 4.22 0.65 -8.62
CA ILE A 69 3.60 1.47 -9.65
C ILE A 69 2.09 1.26 -9.64
N GLN A 70 1.33 2.34 -9.77
CA GLN A 70 -0.12 2.34 -9.64
C GLN A 70 -0.77 3.19 -10.74
N PRO A 71 -0.93 2.65 -11.96
CA PRO A 71 -1.85 3.24 -12.93
C PRO A 71 -3.26 3.24 -12.34
N THR A 72 -3.95 4.35 -12.49
CA THR A 72 -5.21 4.63 -11.81
C THR A 72 -6.14 5.32 -12.79
N ILE A 73 -7.38 4.83 -12.85
CA ILE A 73 -8.46 5.53 -13.55
C ILE A 73 -9.54 5.85 -12.54
N GLY A 74 -10.01 7.09 -12.56
CA GLY A 74 -10.94 7.57 -11.55
C GLY A 74 -11.91 8.62 -12.07
N PHE A 75 -13.01 8.73 -11.35
CA PHE A 75 -13.99 9.78 -11.44
C PHE A 75 -13.68 10.87 -10.41
N THR A 76 -13.68 12.14 -10.82
CA THR A 76 -13.34 13.29 -9.99
C THR A 76 -14.48 14.30 -9.99
N THR A 77 -14.79 14.80 -8.80
CA THR A 77 -15.71 15.92 -8.57
C THR A 77 -14.99 17.01 -7.77
N ASN A 78 -15.68 18.11 -7.48
CA ASN A 78 -15.13 19.20 -6.69
C ASN A 78 -14.82 18.80 -5.23
N VAL A 79 -15.50 17.78 -4.69
CA VAL A 79 -15.45 17.42 -3.26
C VAL A 79 -14.90 16.01 -3.03
N PHE A 80 -15.18 15.09 -3.97
CA PHE A 80 -14.88 13.68 -3.85
C PHE A 80 -14.32 13.10 -5.15
N ASP A 81 -13.33 12.22 -5.04
CA ASP A 81 -12.88 11.36 -6.14
C ASP A 81 -13.00 9.90 -5.75
N ALA A 82 -13.38 9.06 -6.70
CA ALA A 82 -13.33 7.61 -6.59
C ALA A 82 -12.50 7.04 -7.74
N SER A 83 -11.63 6.07 -7.47
CA SER A 83 -10.81 5.47 -8.51
C SER A 83 -10.55 3.99 -8.30
N PHE A 84 -10.28 3.31 -9.40
CA PHE A 84 -9.77 1.95 -9.42
C PHE A 84 -8.32 1.95 -9.88
N THR A 85 -7.52 1.11 -9.22
CA THR A 85 -6.07 1.10 -9.34
C THR A 85 -5.58 -0.34 -9.30
N PRO A 86 -5.12 -0.91 -10.42
CA PRO A 86 -4.27 -2.10 -10.40
C PRO A 86 -2.84 -1.68 -10.03
N ARG A 87 -2.45 -1.97 -8.80
CA ARG A 87 -1.11 -1.65 -8.29
C ARG A 87 -0.19 -2.85 -8.41
N PHE A 88 1.01 -2.64 -8.91
CA PHE A 88 2.05 -3.67 -8.99
C PHE A 88 3.11 -3.36 -7.96
N VAL A 89 3.49 -4.37 -7.17
CA VAL A 89 4.44 -4.21 -6.07
C VAL A 89 5.56 -5.23 -6.16
N PHE A 90 6.78 -4.74 -6.01
CA PHE A 90 7.96 -5.55 -5.74
C PHE A 90 8.37 -5.33 -4.29
N ALA A 91 8.32 -6.37 -3.48
CA ALA A 91 8.69 -6.36 -2.07
C ALA A 91 10.06 -7.02 -1.89
N ASN A 92 10.96 -6.37 -1.17
CA ASN A 92 12.17 -6.96 -0.61
C ASN A 92 11.91 -7.15 0.89
N ILE A 93 12.15 -8.35 1.36
CA ILE A 93 11.94 -8.75 2.74
C ILE A 93 13.31 -9.16 3.29
N VAL A 94 13.67 -8.62 4.45
CA VAL A 94 14.91 -8.99 5.15
C VAL A 94 14.53 -9.52 6.52
N GLU A 95 14.83 -10.80 6.74
CA GLU A 95 14.58 -11.51 8.00
C GLU A 95 15.90 -12.16 8.43
N ASN A 96 16.42 -11.80 9.61
CA ASN A 96 17.61 -12.42 10.19
C ASN A 96 18.80 -12.55 9.19
N SER A 97 19.04 -11.51 8.39
CA SER A 97 20.06 -11.45 7.30
C SER A 97 19.79 -12.28 6.04
N THR A 98 18.65 -12.97 5.97
CA THR A 98 18.16 -13.61 4.75
C THR A 98 17.31 -12.62 3.97
N LYS A 99 17.57 -12.51 2.66
CA LYS A 99 16.81 -11.65 1.76
C LYS A 99 15.89 -12.49 0.89
N ASP A 100 14.60 -12.14 0.88
CA ASP A 100 13.63 -12.69 -0.05
C ASP A 100 12.93 -11.57 -0.84
N ASN A 101 12.42 -11.92 -2.01
CA ASN A 101 11.70 -10.98 -2.87
C ASN A 101 10.32 -11.55 -3.24
N GLY A 102 9.31 -10.68 -3.18
CA GLY A 102 7.94 -11.02 -3.57
C GLY A 102 7.42 -10.08 -4.66
N LEU A 103 6.61 -10.61 -5.56
CA LEU A 103 5.89 -9.85 -6.57
C LEU A 103 4.40 -9.94 -6.28
N PHE A 104 3.72 -8.80 -6.29
CA PHE A 104 2.30 -8.72 -5.96
C PHE A 104 1.53 -7.89 -6.99
N ILE A 105 0.30 -8.30 -7.23
CA ILE A 105 -0.71 -7.48 -7.89
C ILE A 105 -1.80 -7.14 -6.86
N GLU A 106 -2.11 -5.85 -6.78
CA GLU A 106 -2.99 -5.30 -5.77
C GLU A 106 -4.12 -4.51 -6.44
N PRO A 107 -5.30 -5.13 -6.68
CA PRO A 107 -6.47 -4.37 -7.10
C PRO A 107 -6.95 -3.51 -5.93
N ILE A 108 -7.02 -2.20 -6.15
CA ILE A 108 -7.31 -1.20 -5.12
C ILE A 108 -8.46 -0.30 -5.57
N ILE A 109 -9.42 -0.07 -4.67
CA ILE A 109 -10.42 0.99 -4.75
C ILE A 109 -9.95 2.13 -3.85
N THR A 110 -9.94 3.34 -4.39
CA THR A 110 -9.48 4.54 -3.68
C THR A 110 -10.59 5.58 -3.61
N GLY A 111 -10.80 6.14 -2.43
CA GLY A 111 -11.60 7.35 -2.22
C GLY A 111 -10.68 8.51 -1.85
N LYS A 112 -10.92 9.69 -2.41
CA LYS A 112 -10.21 10.92 -2.06
C LYS A 112 -11.20 12.01 -1.68
N PHE A 113 -10.98 12.65 -0.54
CA PHE A 113 -11.84 13.72 -0.03
C PHE A 113 -11.00 14.93 0.36
N GLY A 114 -11.45 16.13 0.02
CA GLY A 114 -10.80 17.36 0.46
C GLY A 114 -10.71 18.43 -0.62
N PHE A 115 -9.73 19.31 -0.48
CA PHE A 115 -9.59 20.50 -1.30
C PHE A 115 -8.72 20.25 -2.54
N LYS A 116 -8.71 21.24 -3.44
CA LYS A 116 -7.97 21.19 -4.71
C LYS A 116 -6.48 20.83 -4.54
N TYR A 117 -5.84 21.36 -3.50
CA TYR A 117 -4.40 21.23 -3.24
C TYR A 117 -4.02 20.06 -2.33
N LEU A 118 -4.93 19.69 -1.42
CA LEU A 118 -4.71 18.66 -0.41
C LEU A 118 -5.96 17.79 -0.28
N LYS A 119 -5.80 16.50 -0.56
CA LYS A 119 -6.85 15.49 -0.39
C LYS A 119 -6.41 14.42 0.60
N ALA A 120 -7.30 14.04 1.49
CA ALA A 120 -7.19 12.79 2.23
C ALA A 120 -7.51 11.62 1.30
N ILE A 121 -6.75 10.55 1.40
CA ILE A 121 -6.89 9.33 0.61
C ILE A 121 -7.25 8.20 1.56
N THR A 122 -8.22 7.38 1.15
CA THR A 122 -8.45 6.05 1.74
C THR A 122 -8.41 5.01 0.64
N GLN A 123 -7.67 3.92 0.85
CA GLN A 123 -7.58 2.83 -0.12
C GLN A 123 -7.99 1.51 0.53
N PHE A 124 -8.70 0.69 -0.23
CA PHE A 124 -9.07 -0.67 0.12
C PHE A 124 -8.67 -1.58 -1.02
N GLY A 125 -7.92 -2.64 -0.74
CA GLY A 125 -7.45 -3.53 -1.79
C GLY A 125 -7.16 -4.93 -1.31
N LEU A 126 -6.84 -5.78 -2.29
CA LEU A 126 -6.38 -7.13 -2.05
C LEU A 126 -4.88 -7.22 -2.38
N SER A 127 -4.14 -8.04 -1.65
CA SER A 127 -2.74 -8.36 -1.95
C SER A 127 -2.65 -9.78 -2.52
N ILE A 128 -2.40 -9.89 -3.82
CA ILE A 128 -2.32 -11.18 -4.50
C ILE A 128 -0.86 -11.45 -4.88
N PRO A 129 -0.20 -12.46 -4.29
CA PRO A 129 1.16 -12.81 -4.62
C PRO A 129 1.19 -13.49 -5.99
N LEU A 130 2.19 -13.14 -6.79
CA LEU A 130 2.52 -13.84 -8.02
C LEU A 130 3.46 -15.01 -7.67
N GLU A 131 3.31 -16.11 -8.40
CA GLU A 131 3.77 -17.50 -8.14
C GLU A 131 5.26 -17.69 -7.76
N ASN A 132 6.08 -16.63 -7.86
CA ASN A 132 7.50 -16.62 -7.48
C ASN A 132 7.78 -16.09 -6.06
N SER A 133 6.75 -15.84 -5.24
CA SER A 133 6.95 -15.45 -3.84
C SER A 133 7.15 -16.72 -3.02
N SER A 134 8.35 -16.92 -2.47
CA SER A 134 8.74 -18.19 -1.87
C SER A 134 7.75 -18.67 -0.79
N ASN A 135 7.55 -19.99 -0.70
CA ASN A 135 6.47 -20.69 0.04
C ASN A 135 6.40 -20.45 1.57
N ASN A 136 7.21 -19.56 2.13
CA ASN A 136 7.29 -19.31 3.57
C ASN A 136 6.64 -18.00 4.02
N PHE A 137 6.16 -17.15 3.12
CA PHE A 137 5.58 -15.86 3.53
C PHE A 137 4.05 -15.94 3.74
N ASN A 138 3.60 -15.69 4.97
CA ASN A 138 2.18 -15.51 5.31
C ASN A 138 1.68 -14.17 4.75
N ASN A 139 1.33 -14.15 3.46
CA ASN A 139 0.80 -12.98 2.79
C ASN A 139 -0.53 -12.54 3.44
N GLN A 140 -0.66 -11.25 3.69
CA GLN A 140 -1.89 -10.65 4.19
C GLN A 140 -2.78 -10.23 3.01
N PRO A 141 -3.90 -10.92 2.75
CA PRO A 141 -4.65 -10.73 1.50
C PRO A 141 -5.44 -9.42 1.45
N PHE A 142 -5.65 -8.72 2.57
CA PHE A 142 -6.46 -7.51 2.62
C PHE A 142 -5.65 -6.29 3.08
N LEU A 143 -5.82 -5.17 2.36
CA LEU A 143 -5.06 -3.93 2.55
C LEU A 143 -6.01 -2.76 2.83
N ILE A 144 -5.68 -1.97 3.86
CA ILE A 144 -6.28 -0.65 4.10
C ILE A 144 -5.17 0.40 4.09
N SER A 145 -5.43 1.55 3.47
CA SER A 145 -4.50 2.68 3.48
C SER A 145 -5.19 3.98 3.83
N PHE A 146 -4.47 4.84 4.55
CA PHE A 146 -4.84 6.22 4.79
C PHE A 146 -3.69 7.14 4.40
N GLY A 147 -3.97 8.21 3.67
CA GLY A 147 -2.91 9.07 3.18
C GLY A 147 -3.35 10.49 2.92
N LEU A 148 -2.37 11.30 2.55
CA LEU A 148 -2.56 12.64 2.04
C LEU A 148 -1.95 12.71 0.64
N GLN A 149 -2.62 13.40 -0.27
CA GLN A 149 -2.14 13.75 -1.61
C GLN A 149 -2.04 15.25 -1.73
N PHE A 150 -0.87 15.73 -2.15
CA PHE A 150 -0.61 17.12 -2.46
C PHE A 150 -0.52 17.32 -3.97
N ASN A 151 -1.30 18.26 -4.51
CA ASN A 151 -1.33 18.57 -5.94
C ASN A 151 -0.51 19.84 -6.23
N ILE A 152 0.76 19.67 -6.59
CA ILE A 152 1.71 20.78 -6.79
C ILE A 152 1.36 21.62 -8.05
N SER A 153 0.85 20.99 -9.12
CA SER A 153 0.53 21.69 -10.37
C SER A 153 -0.53 22.77 -10.22
N GLU A 154 -1.40 22.67 -9.21
CA GLU A 154 -2.41 23.67 -8.89
C GLU A 154 -1.87 24.83 -8.01
N ILE A 155 -0.67 24.66 -7.44
CA ILE A 155 0.02 25.69 -6.65
C ILE A 155 0.83 26.60 -7.58
N ILE A 156 1.46 26.05 -8.62
CA ILE A 156 2.37 26.79 -9.52
C ILE A 156 1.61 27.64 -10.57
N LYS A 157 0.35 27.31 -10.89
CA LYS A 157 -0.48 28.08 -11.85
C LYS A 157 -1.02 29.42 -11.29
N LYS A 158 -0.34 30.01 -10.31
CA LYS A 158 -0.76 31.27 -9.67
C LYS A 158 0.01 32.45 -10.25
#